data_AF-A0AAD4ML62-F1
#
_entry.id   AF-A0AAD4ML62-F1
#
_cell.length_a   1.000
_cell.length_b   1.000
_cell.length_c   1.000
_cell.angle_alpha   90.00
_cell.angle_beta   90.00
_cell.angle_gamma   90.00
#
_symmetry.space_group_name_H-M   'P 1'
#
loop_
_entity.id
_entity.type
_entity.pdbx_description
1 polymer ?
#
loop_
_entity_poly.entity_id
_entity_poly.type
_entity_poly.pdbx_seq_one_letter_code
_entity_poly.pdbx_strand_id
1 'polypeptide(L)'
;MPAKPVDFGVVWMPECEQRLTNAKAERKVTTLRNRNHFQRAVLDLASDAFLLKQYRDALRDFTNGQKSLFAIENPSTIFSAPEYKPLTKPAHFTQMDRGSAVLLHTMCINYFEPFNELSLEKKTEILKRYWTYFGCLYSAHLSVIAAPYIAKNSGNNAKNENEKTHVIEKYVFFYGYYEDAETMREFLAETEETDEKIEQMLRYSVPFFKSALKYINDFHNLAVSELELAALLGILLWNTVLFESGEKTALLEEEILIP
;
A
#
# COMPACT_ATOMS: atom_id res chain seq x y z
N MET A 1 75.56 31.40 42.07
CA MET A 1 75.41 29.93 41.95
C MET A 1 73.95 29.65 41.62
N PRO A 2 73.60 29.00 40.50
CA PRO A 2 72.21 28.71 40.18
C PRO A 2 71.70 27.55 41.05
N ALA A 3 70.48 27.70 41.58
CA ALA A 3 69.81 26.66 42.37
C ALA A 3 69.55 25.44 41.49
N LYS A 4 69.91 24.25 41.98
CA LYS A 4 69.57 22.99 41.32
C LYS A 4 68.05 22.77 41.37
N PRO A 5 67.43 22.24 40.30
CA PRO A 5 66.03 21.86 40.34
C PRO A 5 65.83 20.75 41.37
N VAL A 6 64.81 20.90 42.21
CA VAL A 6 64.34 19.84 43.11
C VAL A 6 63.56 18.85 42.25
N ASP A 7 64.12 17.65 42.09
CA ASP A 7 63.47 16.55 41.40
C ASP A 7 62.38 15.98 42.31
N PHE A 8 61.14 16.40 42.09
CA PHE A 8 59.98 15.76 42.69
C PHE A 8 59.76 14.45 41.93
N GLY A 9 60.48 13.41 42.33
CA GLY A 9 60.23 12.05 41.88
C GLY A 9 58.77 11.70 42.15
N VAL A 10 57.92 11.85 41.13
CA VAL A 10 56.53 11.41 41.18
C VAL A 10 56.60 9.89 41.28
N VAL A 11 56.40 9.36 42.48
CA VAL A 11 56.23 7.93 42.69
C VAL A 11 54.96 7.54 41.95
N TRP A 12 55.14 7.06 40.72
CA TRP A 12 54.08 6.49 39.92
C TRP A 12 53.61 5.23 40.64
N MET A 13 52.49 5.32 41.35
CA MET A 13 51.90 4.18 42.03
C MET A 13 51.36 3.21 40.97
N PRO A 14 51.77 1.93 40.96
CA PRO A 14 51.31 0.92 40.00
C PRO A 14 49.77 0.83 39.88
N GLU A 15 49.08 1.18 40.96
CA GLU A 15 47.62 1.24 41.05
C GLU A 15 46.99 2.30 40.13
N CYS A 16 47.68 3.41 39.86
CA CYS A 16 47.23 4.45 38.92
C CYS A 16 47.35 3.97 37.46
N GLU A 17 48.39 3.21 37.14
CA GLU A 17 48.59 2.59 35.82
C GLU A 17 47.53 1.52 35.56
N GLN A 18 47.24 0.68 36.55
CA GLN A 18 46.18 -0.33 36.48
C GLN A 18 44.81 0.32 36.24
N ARG A 19 44.48 1.41 36.95
CA ARG A 19 43.22 2.16 36.77
C ARG A 19 43.08 2.79 35.39
N LEU A 20 44.16 3.36 34.84
CA LEU A 20 44.18 3.92 33.49
C LEU A 20 44.01 2.83 32.42
N THR A 21 44.61 1.66 32.62
CA THR A 21 44.49 0.52 31.71
C THR A 21 43.06 -0.03 31.71
N ASN A 22 42.44 -0.18 32.89
CA ASN A 22 41.05 -0.61 33.02
C ASN A 22 40.07 0.40 32.40
N ALA A 23 40.26 1.71 32.65
CA ALA A 23 39.41 2.75 32.05
C ALA A 23 39.53 2.82 30.51
N LYS A 24 40.72 2.55 29.95
CA LYS A 24 40.92 2.42 28.50
C LYS A 24 40.23 1.18 27.93
N ALA A 25 40.29 0.05 28.64
CA ALA A 25 39.60 -1.18 28.25
C ALA A 25 38.07 -1.00 28.28
N GLU A 26 37.53 -0.42 29.34
CA GLU A 26 36.10 -0.09 29.46
C GLU A 26 35.64 0.85 28.35
N ARG A 27 36.36 1.95 28.10
CA ARG A 27 36.06 2.84 26.96
C ARG A 27 36.06 2.08 25.64
N LYS A 28 37.05 1.22 25.39
CA LYS A 28 37.13 0.42 24.15
C LYS A 28 35.94 -0.53 24.00
N VAL A 29 35.49 -1.15 25.09
CA VAL A 29 34.31 -2.03 25.14
C VAL A 29 33.02 -1.23 24.89
N THR A 30 32.84 -0.06 25.51
CA THR A 30 31.68 0.79 25.27
C THR A 30 31.62 1.30 23.82
N THR A 31 32.76 1.71 23.26
CA THR A 31 32.83 2.15 21.85
C THR A 31 32.51 1.01 20.88
N LEU A 32 33.00 -0.21 21.14
CA LEU A 32 32.68 -1.40 20.35
C LEU A 32 31.20 -1.78 20.44
N ARG A 33 30.62 -1.72 21.64
CA ARG A 33 29.19 -2.00 21.86
C ARG A 33 28.30 -0.98 21.13
N ASN A 34 28.63 0.31 21.20
CA ASN A 34 27.92 1.37 20.49
C ASN A 34 28.06 1.22 18.97
N ARG A 35 29.23 0.79 18.49
CA ARG A 35 29.48 0.52 17.07
C ARG A 35 28.66 -0.67 16.56
N ASN A 36 28.51 -1.72 17.36
CA ASN A 36 27.65 -2.87 17.04
C ASN A 36 26.17 -2.51 17.04
N HIS A 37 25.70 -1.68 17.99
CA HIS A 37 24.32 -1.19 18.00
C HIS A 37 24.03 -0.29 16.80
N PHE A 38 24.95 0.60 16.44
CA PHE A 38 24.83 1.44 15.25
C PHE A 38 24.82 0.61 13.96
N GLN A 39 25.71 -0.38 13.85
CA GLN A 39 25.73 -1.28 12.68
C GLN A 39 24.44 -2.09 12.55
N ARG A 40 23.87 -2.59 13.66
CA ARG A 40 22.56 -3.25 13.62
C ARG A 40 21.45 -2.28 13.20
N ALA A 41 21.36 -1.10 13.80
CA ALA A 41 20.36 -0.11 13.42
C ALA A 41 20.48 0.31 11.94
N VAL A 42 21.71 0.41 11.40
CA VAL A 42 21.94 0.68 9.97
C VAL A 42 21.53 -0.50 9.09
N LEU A 43 21.79 -1.74 9.51
CA LEU A 43 21.38 -2.94 8.80
C LEU A 43 19.85 -3.12 8.82
N ASP A 44 19.22 -2.88 9.96
CA ASP A 44 17.77 -2.93 10.14
C ASP A 44 17.10 -1.85 9.29
N LEU A 45 17.60 -0.59 9.34
CA LEU A 45 17.08 0.50 8.51
C LEU A 45 17.31 0.26 7.00
N ALA A 46 18.43 -0.34 6.63
CA ALA A 46 18.70 -0.71 5.24
C ALA A 46 17.79 -1.86 4.77
N SER A 47 17.47 -2.81 5.66
CA SER A 47 16.53 -3.90 5.43
C SER A 47 15.10 -3.37 5.26
N ASP A 48 14.67 -2.46 6.13
CA ASP A 48 13.35 -1.84 6.08
C ASP A 48 13.17 -0.98 4.82
N ALA A 49 14.19 -0.19 4.48
CA ALA A 49 14.20 0.58 3.25
C ALA A 49 14.19 -0.31 2.00
N PHE A 50 14.85 -1.47 2.05
CA PHE A 50 14.83 -2.46 0.98
C PHE A 50 13.45 -3.10 0.81
N LEU A 51 12.82 -3.55 1.90
CA LEU A 51 11.48 -4.15 1.88
C LEU A 51 10.43 -3.16 1.38
N LEU A 52 10.43 -1.93 1.88
CA LEU A 52 9.50 -0.88 1.42
C LEU A 52 9.70 -0.57 -0.06
N LYS A 53 10.95 -0.52 -0.54
CA LYS A 53 11.24 -0.37 -1.96
C LYS A 53 10.68 -1.55 -2.75
N GLN A 54 10.87 -2.78 -2.28
CA GLN A 54 10.37 -3.99 -2.94
C GLN A 54 8.84 -3.95 -3.07
N TYR A 55 8.10 -3.60 -2.02
CA TYR A 55 6.64 -3.46 -2.08
C TYR A 55 6.18 -2.36 -3.02
N ARG A 56 6.88 -1.22 -3.02
CA ARG A 56 6.58 -0.14 -3.97
C ARG A 56 6.81 -0.56 -5.41
N ASP A 57 7.92 -1.24 -5.68
CA ASP A 57 8.25 -1.71 -7.02
C ASP A 57 7.23 -2.79 -7.46
N ALA A 58 6.78 -3.66 -6.55
CA ALA A 58 5.69 -4.61 -6.77
C ALA A 58 4.36 -3.93 -7.16
N LEU A 59 3.98 -2.88 -6.42
CA LEU A 59 2.78 -2.09 -6.69
C LEU A 59 2.84 -1.39 -8.06
N ARG A 60 4.02 -0.89 -8.44
CA ARG A 60 4.23 -0.27 -9.76
C ARG A 60 4.09 -1.27 -10.89
N ASP A 61 4.65 -2.46 -10.74
CA ASP A 61 4.52 -3.54 -11.72
C ASP A 61 3.06 -3.96 -11.89
N PHE A 62 2.33 -4.13 -10.77
CA PHE A 62 0.89 -4.37 -10.81
C PHE A 62 0.16 -3.24 -11.57
N THR A 63 0.43 -1.98 -11.21
CA THR A 63 -0.19 -0.80 -11.84
C THR A 63 0.10 -0.73 -13.33
N ASN A 64 1.32 -1.03 -13.76
CA ASN A 64 1.71 -1.05 -15.17
C ASN A 64 1.06 -2.21 -15.93
N GLY A 65 0.92 -3.37 -15.29
CA GLY A 65 0.13 -4.49 -15.79
C GLY A 65 -1.32 -4.08 -16.04
N GLN A 66 -1.94 -3.37 -15.09
CA GLN A 66 -3.31 -2.87 -15.22
C GLN A 66 -3.49 -1.90 -16.39
N LYS A 67 -2.56 -0.95 -16.54
CA LYS A 67 -2.55 -0.04 -17.70
C LYS A 67 -2.45 -0.80 -19.02
N SER A 68 -1.67 -1.87 -19.04
CA SER A 68 -1.51 -2.71 -20.23
C SER A 68 -2.79 -3.48 -20.55
N LEU A 69 -3.45 -4.06 -19.54
CA LEU A 69 -4.76 -4.70 -19.71
C LEU A 69 -5.81 -3.69 -20.23
N PHE A 70 -5.84 -2.48 -19.67
CA PHE A 70 -6.79 -1.45 -20.09
C PHE A 70 -6.56 -1.01 -21.54
N ALA A 71 -5.29 -0.88 -21.94
CA ALA A 71 -4.90 -0.52 -23.30
C ALA A 71 -5.23 -1.62 -24.33
N ILE A 72 -5.17 -2.89 -23.94
CA ILE A 72 -5.59 -4.02 -24.79
C ILE A 72 -7.10 -3.95 -25.07
N GLU A 73 -7.90 -3.71 -24.03
CA GLU A 73 -9.36 -3.53 -24.14
C GLU A 73 -9.75 -2.22 -24.85
N ASN A 74 -8.88 -1.20 -24.77
CA ASN A 74 -9.11 0.12 -25.34
C ASN A 74 -7.94 0.58 -26.20
N PRO A 75 -7.69 0.00 -27.38
CA PRO A 75 -6.50 0.33 -28.18
C PRO A 75 -6.40 1.81 -28.58
N SER A 76 -7.53 2.53 -28.62
CA SER A 76 -7.56 3.97 -28.89
C SER A 76 -6.88 4.82 -27.81
N THR A 77 -6.66 4.28 -26.61
CA THR A 77 -6.06 5.02 -25.47
C THR A 77 -4.55 4.84 -25.35
N ILE A 78 -3.93 3.99 -26.19
CA ILE A 78 -2.48 3.69 -26.13
C ILE A 78 -1.60 4.94 -26.26
N PHE A 79 -2.03 5.90 -27.08
CA PHE A 79 -1.27 7.12 -27.39
C PHE A 79 -1.88 8.39 -26.79
N SER A 80 -2.89 8.26 -25.92
CA SER A 80 -3.56 9.39 -25.29
C SER A 80 -3.04 9.65 -23.87
N ALA A 81 -3.43 10.80 -23.31
CA ALA A 81 -3.31 11.04 -21.87
C ALA A 81 -4.08 9.96 -21.08
N PRO A 82 -3.79 9.77 -19.78
CA PRO A 82 -4.55 8.88 -18.92
C PRO A 82 -6.04 9.16 -19.03
N GLU A 83 -6.78 8.19 -19.57
CA GLU A 83 -8.22 8.26 -19.77
C GLU A 83 -8.88 7.27 -18.84
N TYR A 84 -9.93 7.73 -18.15
CA TYR A 84 -10.79 6.88 -17.34
C TYR A 84 -12.17 6.79 -18.01
N LYS A 85 -12.73 5.58 -18.08
CA LYS A 85 -13.99 5.31 -18.78
C LYS A 85 -15.08 4.82 -17.83
N PRO A 86 -16.36 5.12 -18.09
CA PRO A 86 -17.45 4.55 -17.30
C PRO A 86 -17.50 3.02 -17.48
N LEU A 87 -17.74 2.31 -16.39
CA LEU A 87 -17.96 0.86 -16.40
C LEU A 87 -19.41 0.58 -16.80
N THR A 88 -19.65 0.31 -18.08
CA THR A 88 -21.01 0.03 -18.59
C THR A 88 -21.21 -1.41 -19.02
N LYS A 89 -20.14 -2.21 -19.14
CA LYS A 89 -20.20 -3.57 -19.71
C LYS A 89 -19.77 -4.64 -18.70
N PRO A 90 -20.68 -5.52 -18.24
CA PRO A 90 -20.37 -6.62 -17.32
C PRO A 90 -19.29 -7.59 -17.81
N ALA A 91 -19.25 -7.85 -19.12
CA ALA A 91 -18.24 -8.72 -19.72
C ALA A 91 -16.83 -8.13 -19.55
N HIS A 92 -16.67 -6.82 -19.78
CA HIS A 92 -15.39 -6.13 -19.63
C HIS A 92 -14.94 -6.13 -18.16
N PHE A 93 -15.86 -5.87 -17.22
CA PHE A 93 -15.58 -5.96 -15.79
C PHE A 93 -15.00 -7.33 -15.43
N THR A 94 -15.67 -8.41 -15.84
CA THR A 94 -15.27 -9.78 -15.49
C THR A 94 -13.91 -10.15 -16.07
N GLN A 95 -13.60 -9.72 -17.30
CA GLN A 95 -12.32 -9.99 -17.94
C GLN A 95 -11.18 -9.25 -17.23
N MET A 96 -11.39 -7.97 -16.92
CA MET A 96 -10.40 -7.14 -16.25
C MET A 96 -10.16 -7.58 -14.80
N ASP A 97 -11.21 -7.96 -14.07
CA ASP A 97 -11.10 -8.49 -12.72
C ASP A 97 -10.26 -9.77 -12.68
N ARG A 98 -10.50 -10.71 -13.61
CA ARG A 98 -9.69 -11.92 -13.76
C ARG A 98 -8.24 -11.62 -14.11
N GLY A 99 -7.99 -10.72 -15.06
CA GLY A 99 -6.63 -10.30 -15.41
C GLY A 99 -5.91 -9.68 -14.21
N SER A 100 -6.64 -8.91 -13.40
CA SER A 100 -6.12 -8.28 -12.21
C SER A 100 -5.75 -9.27 -11.11
N ALA A 101 -6.57 -10.32 -10.91
CA ALA A 101 -6.24 -11.41 -9.99
C ALA A 101 -4.93 -12.12 -10.38
N VAL A 102 -4.69 -12.32 -11.69
CA VAL A 102 -3.43 -12.88 -12.19
C VAL A 102 -2.25 -11.95 -11.90
N LEU A 103 -2.41 -10.65 -12.14
CA LEU A 103 -1.37 -9.66 -11.82
C LEU A 103 -1.05 -9.62 -10.33
N LEU A 104 -2.06 -9.72 -9.46
CA LEU A 104 -1.86 -9.77 -8.01
C LEU A 104 -1.09 -11.03 -7.60
N HIS A 105 -1.45 -12.18 -8.18
CA HIS A 105 -0.71 -13.43 -7.96
C HIS A 105 0.75 -13.32 -8.40
N THR A 106 1.02 -12.74 -9.58
CA THR A 106 2.38 -12.49 -10.08
C THR A 106 3.15 -11.54 -9.16
N MET A 107 2.50 -10.49 -8.67
CA MET A 107 3.07 -9.57 -7.69
C MET A 107 3.51 -10.31 -6.43
N CYS A 108 2.64 -11.15 -5.85
CA CYS A 108 2.96 -11.95 -4.67
C CYS A 108 4.13 -12.93 -4.91
N ILE A 109 4.18 -13.60 -6.07
CA ILE A 109 5.29 -14.52 -6.39
C ILE A 109 6.62 -13.78 -6.51
N ASN A 110 6.64 -12.65 -7.23
CA ASN A 110 7.89 -11.98 -7.59
C ASN A 110 8.47 -11.15 -6.45
N TYR A 111 7.62 -10.63 -5.57
CA TYR A 111 8.00 -9.62 -4.59
C TYR A 111 7.75 -10.02 -3.14
N PHE A 112 7.15 -11.19 -2.89
CA PHE A 112 6.90 -11.68 -1.55
C PHE A 112 7.33 -13.14 -1.38
N GLU A 113 8.61 -13.34 -1.07
CA GLU A 113 9.25 -14.66 -0.96
C GLU A 113 8.46 -15.69 -0.11
N PRO A 114 7.91 -15.34 1.08
CA PRO A 114 7.13 -16.29 1.86
C PRO A 114 5.93 -16.87 1.11
N PHE A 115 5.34 -16.12 0.17
CA PHE A 115 4.23 -16.62 -0.63
C PHE A 115 4.65 -17.79 -1.53
N ASN A 116 5.88 -17.76 -2.08
CA ASN A 116 6.33 -18.76 -3.04
C ASN A 116 6.47 -20.15 -2.40
N GLU A 117 6.81 -20.21 -1.12
CA GLU A 117 7.02 -21.43 -0.35
C GLU A 117 5.72 -22.12 0.07
N LEU A 118 4.57 -21.44 -0.06
CA LEU A 118 3.28 -21.98 0.36
C LEU A 118 2.71 -23.00 -0.62
N SER A 119 1.88 -23.91 -0.09
CA SER A 119 1.07 -24.81 -0.89
C SER A 119 0.08 -24.03 -1.77
N LEU A 120 -0.34 -24.64 -2.89
CA LEU A 120 -1.33 -24.03 -3.79
C LEU A 120 -2.64 -23.67 -3.08
N GLU A 121 -3.08 -24.52 -2.16
CA GLU A 121 -4.28 -24.29 -1.34
C GLU A 121 -4.13 -23.02 -0.49
N LYS A 122 -3.02 -22.88 0.25
CA LYS A 122 -2.74 -21.68 1.05
C LYS A 122 -2.60 -20.42 0.19
N LYS A 123 -1.90 -20.51 -0.94
CA LYS A 123 -1.80 -19.40 -1.91
C LYS A 123 -3.19 -18.92 -2.35
N THR A 124 -4.10 -19.87 -2.61
CA THR A 124 -5.47 -19.58 -3.05
C THR A 124 -6.27 -18.88 -1.96
N GLU A 125 -6.23 -19.36 -0.72
CA GLU A 125 -6.95 -18.74 0.40
C GLU A 125 -6.39 -17.34 0.73
N ILE A 126 -5.07 -17.19 0.73
CA ILE A 126 -4.42 -15.88 0.89
C ILE A 126 -4.90 -14.91 -0.19
N LEU A 127 -4.89 -15.32 -1.46
CA LEU A 127 -5.33 -14.44 -2.55
C LEU A 127 -6.80 -14.07 -2.43
N LYS A 128 -7.70 -15.02 -2.10
CA LYS A 128 -9.13 -14.72 -1.91
C LYS A 128 -9.34 -13.67 -0.82
N ARG A 129 -8.63 -13.81 0.31
CA ARG A 129 -8.75 -12.88 1.42
C ARG A 129 -8.10 -11.53 1.12
N TYR A 130 -6.88 -11.56 0.60
CA TYR A 130 -6.10 -10.36 0.33
C TYR A 130 -6.69 -9.53 -0.82
N TRP A 131 -7.30 -10.16 -1.82
CA TRP A 131 -7.94 -9.51 -2.96
C TRP A 131 -8.91 -8.42 -2.54
N THR A 132 -9.76 -8.68 -1.53
CA THR A 132 -10.73 -7.69 -1.05
C THR A 132 -10.06 -6.48 -0.39
N TYR A 133 -9.05 -6.71 0.46
CA TYR A 133 -8.37 -5.62 1.16
C TYR A 133 -7.50 -4.78 0.23
N PHE A 134 -6.75 -5.45 -0.64
CA PHE A 134 -6.00 -4.82 -1.73
C PHE A 134 -6.97 -4.03 -2.62
N GLY A 135 -8.08 -4.69 -2.97
CA GLY A 135 -9.33 -4.21 -3.55
C GLY A 135 -9.71 -2.79 -3.16
N CYS A 136 -10.06 -2.66 -1.90
CA CYS A 136 -10.57 -1.41 -1.35
C CYS A 136 -9.51 -0.32 -1.28
N LEU A 137 -8.31 -0.62 -0.76
CA LEU A 137 -7.28 0.39 -0.53
C LEU A 137 -6.70 0.96 -1.82
N TYR A 138 -6.38 0.08 -2.78
CA TYR A 138 -5.81 0.54 -4.04
C TYR A 138 -6.85 1.30 -4.88
N SER A 139 -8.10 0.83 -4.94
CA SER A 139 -9.17 1.58 -5.63
C SER A 139 -9.42 2.93 -4.98
N ALA A 140 -9.33 3.04 -3.66
CA ALA A 140 -9.45 4.33 -2.99
C ALA A 140 -8.33 5.29 -3.38
N HIS A 141 -7.08 4.83 -3.37
CA HIS A 141 -5.94 5.62 -3.82
C HIS A 141 -6.06 6.02 -5.30
N LEU A 142 -6.46 5.08 -6.17
CA LEU A 142 -6.69 5.38 -7.59
C LEU A 142 -7.80 6.40 -7.78
N SER A 143 -8.89 6.32 -7.03
CA SER A 143 -10.01 7.26 -7.12
C SER A 143 -9.57 8.68 -6.79
N VAL A 144 -8.72 8.83 -5.77
CA VAL A 144 -8.10 10.11 -5.41
C VAL A 144 -7.24 10.67 -6.54
N ILE A 145 -6.36 9.84 -7.13
CA ILE A 145 -5.48 10.27 -8.21
C ILE A 145 -6.25 10.59 -9.51
N ALA A 146 -7.31 9.84 -9.78
CA ALA A 146 -8.09 9.93 -11.00
C ALA A 146 -9.08 11.10 -11.00
N ALA A 147 -9.54 11.54 -9.82
CA ALA A 147 -10.56 12.58 -9.68
C ALA A 147 -10.32 13.84 -10.55
N PRO A 148 -9.10 14.43 -10.62
CA PRO A 148 -8.83 15.57 -11.50
C PRO A 148 -9.01 15.28 -13.00
N TYR A 149 -8.76 14.05 -13.45
CA TYR A 149 -8.89 13.65 -14.85
C TYR A 149 -10.35 13.40 -15.22
N ILE A 150 -11.09 12.73 -14.33
CA ILE A 150 -12.51 12.46 -14.49
C ILE A 150 -13.31 13.77 -14.54
N ALA A 151 -13.01 14.72 -13.65
CA ALA A 151 -13.69 16.02 -13.60
C ALA A 151 -13.53 16.80 -14.92
N LYS A 152 -12.33 16.82 -15.50
CA LYS A 152 -12.04 17.49 -16.78
C LYS A 152 -12.81 16.88 -17.96
N ASN A 153 -12.92 15.55 -17.99
CA ASN A 153 -13.55 14.84 -19.10
C ASN A 153 -15.09 14.85 -19.03
N SER A 154 -15.67 14.99 -17.84
CA SER A 154 -17.13 14.93 -17.66
C SER A 154 -17.88 16.19 -18.12
N GLY A 155 -17.20 17.19 -18.71
CA GLY A 155 -17.83 18.43 -19.17
C GLY A 155 -18.37 19.34 -18.04
N ASN A 156 -18.44 18.84 -16.81
CA ASN A 156 -18.71 19.59 -15.58
C ASN A 156 -17.48 20.42 -15.18
N ASN A 157 -17.07 21.33 -16.06
CA ASN A 157 -16.06 22.32 -15.74
C ASN A 157 -16.60 23.33 -14.71
N ALA A 158 -15.92 23.38 -13.57
CA ALA A 158 -15.42 24.64 -13.03
C ALA A 158 -16.43 25.77 -12.81
N LYS A 159 -17.54 25.51 -12.11
CA LYS A 159 -18.28 26.62 -11.46
C LYS A 159 -17.82 26.93 -10.04
N ASN A 160 -17.12 25.99 -9.38
CA ASN A 160 -16.69 26.15 -8.00
C ASN A 160 -15.17 25.94 -7.84
N GLU A 161 -14.34 26.73 -8.55
CA GLU A 161 -12.90 26.81 -8.25
C GLU A 161 -12.62 27.40 -6.84
N ASN A 162 -13.64 27.97 -6.20
CA ASN A 162 -13.54 28.59 -4.87
C ASN A 162 -13.91 27.66 -3.70
N GLU A 163 -14.33 26.42 -3.95
CA GLU A 163 -14.78 25.52 -2.89
C GLU A 163 -13.67 24.53 -2.54
N LYS A 164 -13.05 24.76 -1.39
CA LYS A 164 -11.90 24.03 -0.80
C LYS A 164 -12.13 22.53 -0.53
N THR A 165 -13.18 21.93 -1.08
CA THR A 165 -13.54 20.54 -0.81
C THR A 165 -13.84 19.86 -2.14
N HIS A 166 -12.80 19.32 -2.79
CA HIS A 166 -13.01 18.39 -3.89
C HIS A 166 -13.65 17.12 -3.33
N VAL A 167 -14.97 16.99 -3.51
CA VAL A 167 -15.71 15.77 -3.21
C VAL A 167 -15.47 14.78 -4.34
N ILE A 168 -14.98 13.59 -3.98
CA ILE A 168 -14.81 12.49 -4.93
C ILE A 168 -16.16 11.78 -5.06
N GLU A 169 -16.74 11.82 -6.26
CA GLU A 169 -18.07 11.27 -6.57
C GLU A 169 -18.03 9.95 -7.33
N LYS A 170 -16.84 9.54 -7.81
CA LYS A 170 -16.66 8.35 -8.63
C LYS A 170 -15.68 7.38 -8.00
N TYR A 171 -16.03 6.11 -8.03
CA TYR A 171 -15.18 5.01 -7.59
C TYR A 171 -14.42 4.50 -8.80
N VAL A 172 -13.10 4.44 -8.70
CA VAL A 172 -12.24 3.97 -9.78
C VAL A 172 -11.76 2.57 -9.47
N PHE A 173 -12.11 1.64 -10.35
CA PHE A 173 -11.65 0.26 -10.27
C PHE A 173 -10.20 0.11 -10.74
N PHE A 174 -9.69 -1.10 -10.51
CA PHE A 174 -8.34 -1.59 -10.80
C PHE A 174 -7.82 -1.46 -12.23
N TYR A 175 -8.34 -0.65 -13.12
CA TYR A 175 -7.94 -0.73 -14.54
C TYR A 175 -8.46 0.45 -15.34
N GLY A 176 -8.63 1.61 -14.72
CA GLY A 176 -9.03 2.82 -15.44
C GLY A 176 -10.52 2.93 -15.76
N TYR A 177 -11.35 1.94 -15.38
CA TYR A 177 -12.80 2.15 -15.38
C TYR A 177 -13.25 2.79 -14.07
N TYR A 178 -14.28 3.62 -14.14
CA TYR A 178 -14.94 4.19 -12.97
C TYR A 178 -16.42 3.82 -12.96
N GLU A 179 -17.00 3.85 -11.78
CA GLU A 179 -18.45 3.75 -11.58
C GLU A 179 -18.95 4.93 -10.76
N ASP A 180 -20.23 5.23 -10.93
CA ASP A 180 -21.06 6.09 -10.12
C ASP A 180 -22.50 5.54 -10.14
N ALA A 181 -23.43 6.22 -9.46
CA ALA A 181 -24.82 5.77 -9.38
C ALA A 181 -25.53 5.72 -10.76
N GLU A 182 -25.09 6.54 -11.72
CA GLU A 182 -25.66 6.56 -13.07
C GLU A 182 -25.09 5.40 -13.90
N THR A 183 -23.76 5.24 -13.92
CA THR A 183 -23.12 4.16 -14.70
C THR A 183 -23.50 2.78 -14.19
N MET A 184 -23.80 2.62 -12.89
CA MET A 184 -24.24 1.35 -12.32
C MET A 184 -25.58 0.89 -12.90
N ARG A 185 -26.49 1.83 -13.18
CA ARG A 185 -27.76 1.51 -13.85
C ARG A 185 -27.50 1.03 -15.27
N GLU A 186 -26.62 1.73 -16.01
CA GLU A 186 -26.24 1.34 -17.37
C GLU A 186 -25.58 -0.04 -17.38
N PHE A 187 -24.67 -0.30 -16.44
CA PHE A 187 -24.04 -1.60 -16.24
C PHE A 187 -25.05 -2.73 -16.03
N LEU A 188 -26.06 -2.50 -15.19
CA LEU A 188 -27.10 -3.49 -14.92
C LEU A 188 -28.08 -3.66 -16.08
N ALA A 189 -28.33 -2.61 -16.87
CA ALA A 189 -29.17 -2.70 -18.06
C ALA A 189 -28.59 -3.66 -19.13
N GLU A 190 -27.28 -3.85 -19.16
CA GLU A 190 -26.59 -4.79 -20.05
C GLU A 190 -26.65 -6.26 -19.57
N THR A 191 -27.27 -6.56 -18.43
CA THR A 191 -27.34 -7.93 -17.87
C THR A 191 -28.54 -8.76 -18.36
N GLU A 192 -29.36 -8.24 -19.27
CA GLU A 192 -30.61 -8.87 -19.76
C GLU A 192 -31.66 -9.12 -18.65
N GLU A 193 -31.53 -8.45 -17.51
CA GLU A 193 -32.47 -8.54 -16.38
C GLU A 193 -33.66 -7.60 -16.55
N THR A 194 -34.78 -7.87 -15.86
CA THR A 194 -35.96 -6.98 -15.92
C THR A 194 -35.74 -5.67 -15.17
N ASP A 195 -36.43 -4.61 -15.58
CA ASP A 195 -36.36 -3.29 -14.92
C ASP A 195 -36.64 -3.38 -13.41
N GLU A 196 -37.62 -4.19 -12.98
CA GLU A 196 -37.92 -4.38 -11.55
C GLU A 196 -36.74 -4.98 -10.78
N LYS A 197 -36.02 -5.93 -11.40
CA LYS A 197 -34.86 -6.58 -10.78
C LYS A 197 -33.65 -5.65 -10.77
N ILE A 198 -33.46 -4.84 -11.82
CA ILE A 198 -32.45 -3.78 -11.84
C ILE A 198 -32.70 -2.79 -10.70
N GLU A 199 -33.93 -2.33 -10.52
CA GLU A 199 -34.28 -1.45 -9.39
C GLU A 199 -34.02 -2.09 -8.03
N GLN A 200 -34.31 -3.39 -7.89
CA GLN A 200 -33.98 -4.12 -6.66
C GLN A 200 -32.47 -4.14 -6.42
N MET A 201 -31.67 -4.46 -7.44
CA MET A 201 -30.20 -4.49 -7.35
C MET A 201 -29.63 -3.11 -7.01
N LEU A 202 -30.15 -2.04 -7.62
CA LEU A 202 -29.74 -0.66 -7.33
C LEU A 202 -30.04 -0.25 -5.88
N ARG A 203 -31.18 -0.68 -5.32
CA ARG A 203 -31.52 -0.40 -3.91
C ARG A 203 -30.49 -0.97 -2.92
N TYR A 204 -29.86 -2.09 -3.25
CA TYR A 204 -28.80 -2.69 -2.43
C TYR A 204 -27.41 -2.13 -2.75
N SER A 205 -27.11 -1.89 -4.02
CA SER A 205 -25.76 -1.55 -4.48
C SER A 205 -25.42 -0.07 -4.29
N VAL A 206 -26.37 0.84 -4.50
CA VAL A 206 -26.15 2.28 -4.36
C VAL A 206 -25.74 2.68 -2.93
N PRO A 207 -26.37 2.18 -1.85
CA PRO A 207 -25.91 2.45 -0.50
C PRO A 207 -24.48 1.97 -0.21
N PHE A 208 -24.12 0.79 -0.71
CA PHE A 208 -22.75 0.27 -0.60
C PHE A 208 -21.76 1.20 -1.30
N PHE A 209 -22.10 1.65 -2.50
CA PHE A 209 -21.31 2.59 -3.28
C PHE A 209 -21.11 3.93 -2.56
N LYS A 210 -22.18 4.50 -1.99
CA LYS A 210 -22.10 5.73 -1.19
C LYS A 210 -21.20 5.56 0.03
N SER A 211 -21.22 4.40 0.67
CA SER A 211 -20.31 4.09 1.78
C SER A 211 -18.85 4.03 1.30
N ALA A 212 -18.60 3.40 0.15
CA ALA A 212 -17.27 3.35 -0.46
C ALA A 212 -16.77 4.77 -0.83
N LEU A 213 -17.62 5.62 -1.39
CA LEU A 213 -17.27 7.02 -1.66
C LEU A 213 -16.94 7.80 -0.39
N LYS A 214 -17.68 7.59 0.71
CA LYS A 214 -17.34 8.20 1.99
C LYS A 214 -15.94 7.79 2.44
N TYR A 215 -15.64 6.50 2.37
CA TYR A 215 -14.30 5.98 2.66
C TYR A 215 -13.23 6.60 1.76
N ILE A 216 -13.49 6.77 0.46
CA ILE A 216 -12.55 7.41 -0.48
C ILE A 216 -12.30 8.87 -0.12
N ASN A 217 -13.34 9.62 0.27
CA ASN A 217 -13.20 11.01 0.70
C ASN A 217 -12.43 11.11 2.02
N ASP A 218 -12.64 10.19 2.96
CA ASP A 218 -11.84 10.10 4.18
C ASP A 218 -10.37 9.78 3.84
N PHE A 219 -10.15 8.86 2.89
CA PHE A 219 -8.81 8.49 2.39
C PHE A 219 -8.10 9.64 1.67
N HIS A 220 -8.83 10.45 0.90
CA HIS A 220 -8.31 11.68 0.26
C HIS A 220 -7.73 12.65 1.30
N ASN A 221 -8.41 12.83 2.43
CA ASN A 221 -7.97 13.72 3.51
C ASN A 221 -6.68 13.25 4.18
N LEU A 222 -6.36 11.95 4.13
CA LEU A 222 -5.12 11.40 4.67
C LEU A 222 -3.91 11.67 3.75
N ALA A 223 -4.13 12.06 2.49
CA ALA A 223 -3.09 12.35 1.51
C ALA A 223 -2.03 11.22 1.37
N VAL A 224 -2.49 9.96 1.41
CA VAL A 224 -1.63 8.77 1.38
C VAL A 224 -0.80 8.73 0.10
N SER A 225 0.52 8.71 0.25
CA SER A 225 1.47 8.57 -0.83
C SER A 225 1.52 7.13 -1.37
N GLU A 226 2.08 6.95 -2.58
CA GLU A 226 2.30 5.62 -3.18
C GLU A 226 3.14 4.70 -2.26
N LEU A 227 4.14 5.26 -1.57
CA LEU A 227 5.01 4.50 -0.67
C LEU A 227 4.24 4.04 0.58
N GLU A 228 3.42 4.90 1.17
CA GLU A 228 2.58 4.54 2.31
C GLU A 228 1.51 3.52 1.92
N LEU A 229 0.91 3.66 0.74
CA LEU A 229 0.00 2.65 0.20
C LEU A 229 0.71 1.30 0.06
N ALA A 230 1.90 1.26 -0.54
CA ALA A 230 2.68 0.04 -0.69
C ALA A 230 3.01 -0.61 0.67
N ALA A 231 3.34 0.21 1.68
CA ALA A 231 3.58 -0.26 3.04
C ALA A 231 2.31 -0.88 3.66
N LEU A 232 1.17 -0.19 3.58
CA LEU A 232 -0.11 -0.67 4.11
C LEU A 232 -0.54 -1.99 3.46
N LEU A 233 -0.40 -2.09 2.14
CA LEU A 233 -0.69 -3.31 1.39
C LEU A 233 0.26 -4.45 1.77
N GLY A 234 1.55 -4.17 1.95
CA GLY A 234 2.53 -5.14 2.44
C GLY A 234 2.17 -5.67 3.84
N ILE A 235 1.76 -4.79 4.77
CA ILE A 235 1.29 -5.18 6.11
C ILE A 235 0.06 -6.09 6.03
N LEU A 236 -0.91 -5.75 5.18
CA LEU A 236 -2.11 -6.57 4.99
C LEU A 236 -1.82 -7.94 4.38
N LEU A 237 -0.86 -8.02 3.45
CA LEU A 237 -0.41 -9.28 2.88
C LEU A 237 0.23 -10.16 3.96
N TRP A 238 1.15 -9.59 4.76
CA TRP A 238 1.76 -10.30 5.90
C TRP A 238 0.73 -10.79 6.89
N ASN A 239 -0.22 -9.94 7.31
CA ASN A 239 -1.28 -10.32 8.23
C ASN A 239 -2.12 -11.48 7.68
N THR A 240 -2.43 -11.45 6.38
CA THR A 240 -3.17 -12.52 5.72
C THR A 240 -2.37 -13.82 5.72
N VAL A 241 -1.07 -13.77 5.45
CA VAL A 241 -0.19 -14.95 5.45
C VAL A 241 -0.03 -15.56 6.84
N LEU A 242 0.16 -14.72 7.86
CA LEU A 242 0.26 -15.17 9.26
C LEU A 242 -1.06 -15.80 9.74
N PHE A 243 -2.20 -15.21 9.38
CA PHE A 243 -3.49 -15.79 9.69
C PHE A 243 -3.64 -17.21 9.10
N GLU A 244 -3.29 -17.38 7.82
CA GLU A 244 -3.41 -18.68 7.11
C GLU A 244 -2.28 -19.67 7.47
N SER A 245 -1.19 -19.22 8.11
CA SER A 245 -0.15 -20.11 8.63
C SER A 245 -0.55 -20.76 9.97
N GLY A 246 -1.62 -20.28 10.62
CA GLY A 246 -2.03 -20.71 11.95
C GLY A 246 -1.21 -20.05 13.08
N GLU A 247 -0.32 -19.11 12.74
CA GLU A 247 0.33 -18.25 13.72
C GLU A 247 -0.68 -17.17 14.13
N LYS A 248 -1.25 -17.32 15.34
CA LYS A 248 -2.20 -16.35 15.90
C LYS A 248 -1.59 -14.93 15.84
N THR A 249 -2.12 -14.12 14.94
CA THR A 249 -1.76 -12.71 14.81
C THR A 249 -2.57 -11.93 15.85
N ALA A 250 -1.90 -11.48 16.91
CA ALA A 250 -2.50 -10.71 18.00
C ALA A 250 -3.02 -9.32 17.59
N LEU A 251 -2.96 -8.94 16.32
CA LEU A 251 -3.14 -7.55 15.87
C LEU A 251 -4.51 -7.22 15.26
N LEU A 252 -5.40 -8.21 15.04
CA LEU A 252 -6.71 -7.96 14.42
C LEU A 252 -7.90 -8.67 15.11
N GLU A 253 -7.67 -9.44 16.18
CA GLU A 253 -8.77 -10.08 16.93
C GLU A 253 -9.44 -9.16 17.95
N GLU A 254 -8.89 -7.97 18.23
CA GLU A 254 -9.57 -6.95 19.05
C GLU A 254 -10.35 -5.97 18.15
N GLU A 255 -11.66 -6.22 18.06
CA GLU A 255 -12.72 -5.28 17.72
C GLU A 255 -12.70 -4.63 16.32
N ILE A 256 -13.15 -5.39 15.32
CA ILE A 256 -13.95 -4.84 14.23
C ILE A 256 -15.36 -5.44 14.34
N LEU A 257 -16.05 -5.05 15.42
CA LEU A 257 -17.52 -5.00 15.43
C LEU A 257 -17.90 -3.75 14.64
N ILE A 258 -18.13 -3.91 13.34
CA ILE A 258 -18.77 -2.87 12.53
C ILE A 258 -20.25 -2.85 12.97
N PRO A 259 -20.79 -1.73 13.48
CA PRO A 259 -22.22 -1.57 13.70
C PRO A 259 -23.01 -1.57 12.39
#